data_AF-A0A3D0XHT9-F1
#
_entry.id   AF-A0A3D0XHT9-F1
#
_cell.length_a   1.000
_cell.length_b   1.000
_cell.length_c   1.000
_cell.angle_alpha   90.00
_cell.angle_beta   90.00
_cell.angle_gamma   90.00
#
_symmetry.space_group_name_H-M   'P 1'
#
loop_
_entity.id
_entity.type
_entity.pdbx_description
1 polymer ?
#
loop_
_entity_poly.entity_id
_entity_poly.type
_entity_poly.pdbx_seq_one_letter_code
_entity_poly.pdbx_strand_id
1 'polypeptide(L)'
;IDGVDIRQVKLESLRNQISVVSQEPFLFNGTVLENIQYGDLDAGSEAVVDAAKAANCHAFISALPEGYDSHVGERGVKLSVGEKQRISIARALLKDAPILILDEATASVDTV
;
A
#
# COMPACT_ATOMS: atom_id res chain seq x y z
N ILE A 1 8.46 -13.51 17.97
CA ILE A 1 8.17 -14.03 16.61
C ILE A 1 9.04 -15.25 16.42
N ASP A 2 8.48 -16.38 15.98
CA ASP A 2 9.18 -17.68 15.85
C ASP A 2 9.95 -18.12 17.11
N GLY A 3 9.37 -17.88 18.29
CA GLY A 3 9.99 -18.21 19.58
C GLY A 3 11.09 -17.24 20.05
N VAL A 4 11.47 -16.24 19.24
CA VAL A 4 12.44 -15.19 19.61
C VAL A 4 11.72 -13.96 20.18
N ASP A 5 12.20 -13.44 21.31
CA ASP A 5 11.72 -12.19 21.88
C ASP A 5 12.08 -11.01 20.97
N ILE A 6 11.07 -10.22 20.57
CA ILE A 6 11.25 -9.08 19.67
C ILE A 6 12.18 -7.99 20.24
N ARG A 7 12.37 -7.94 21.57
CA ARG A 7 13.29 -7.01 22.22
C ARG A 7 14.76 -7.38 22.01
N GLN A 8 15.03 -8.57 21.50
CA GLN A 8 16.38 -9.10 21.27
C GLN A 8 16.84 -8.95 19.81
N VAL A 9 15.99 -8.48 18.90
CA VAL A 9 16.31 -8.29 17.48
C VAL A 9 16.46 -6.82 17.13
N LYS A 10 17.16 -6.53 16.04
CA LYS A 10 17.23 -5.17 15.50
C LYS A 10 15.84 -4.73 15.03
N LEU A 11 15.43 -3.53 15.43
CA LEU A 11 14.13 -2.97 15.10
C LEU A 11 13.87 -2.91 13.59
N GLU A 12 14.89 -2.58 12.80
CA GLU A 12 14.82 -2.56 11.34
C GLU A 12 14.51 -3.94 10.75
N SER A 13 15.25 -4.97 11.18
CA SER A 13 15.00 -6.35 10.76
C SER A 13 13.57 -6.79 11.09
N LEU A 14 13.11 -6.51 12.32
CA LEU A 14 11.74 -6.79 12.74
C LEU A 14 10.71 -6.10 11.83
N ARG A 15 10.88 -4.82 11.52
CA ARG A 15 9.95 -4.05 10.68
C ARG A 15 9.97 -4.49 9.21
N ASN A 16 11.07 -5.03 8.72
CA ASN A 16 11.13 -5.61 7.37
C ASN A 16 10.30 -6.89 7.27
N GLN A 17 10.09 -7.60 8.38
CA GLN A 17 9.23 -8.80 8.41
C GLN A 17 7.72 -8.48 8.49
N ILE A 18 7.33 -7.20 8.59
CA ILE A 18 5.94 -6.80 8.86
C ILE A 18 5.44 -5.79 7.82
N SER A 19 4.35 -6.11 7.12
CA SER A 19 3.54 -5.18 6.33
C SER A 19 2.33 -4.73 7.13
N VAL A 20 1.93 -3.47 6.99
CA VAL A 20 0.78 -2.90 7.71
C VAL A 20 -0.15 -2.20 6.73
N VAL A 21 -1.45 -2.48 6.86
CA VAL A 21 -2.53 -1.74 6.22
C VAL A 21 -3.36 -1.09 7.33
N SER A 22 -3.30 0.23 7.41
CA SER A 22 -3.99 1.03 8.42
C SER A 22 -5.45 1.32 8.04
N GLN A 23 -6.29 1.53 9.05
CA GLN A 23 -7.70 1.95 8.91
C GLN A 23 -7.84 3.25 8.11
N GLU A 24 -6.98 4.23 8.39
CA GLU A 24 -6.90 5.50 7.65
C GLU A 24 -5.67 5.46 6.70
N PRO A 25 -5.86 5.00 5.45
CA PRO A 25 -4.75 4.88 4.51
C PRO A 25 -4.21 6.26 4.12
N PHE A 26 -2.93 6.47 4.40
CA PHE A 26 -2.20 7.68 4.03
C PHE A 26 -1.48 7.51 2.69
N LEU A 27 -1.57 8.55 1.86
CA LEU A 27 -0.79 8.68 0.63
C LEU A 27 0.19 9.83 0.78
N PHE A 28 1.44 9.58 0.39
CA PHE A 28 2.47 10.60 0.29
C PHE A 28 2.15 11.54 -0.88
N ASN A 29 2.58 12.79 -0.77
CA ASN A 29 2.61 13.70 -1.91
C ASN A 29 3.60 13.15 -2.95
N GLY A 30 3.12 12.85 -4.14
CA GLY A 30 3.87 12.15 -5.19
C GLY A 30 2.92 11.46 -6.16
N THR A 31 3.44 10.61 -7.04
CA THR A 31 2.62 9.86 -8.00
C THR A 31 1.95 8.65 -7.34
N VAL A 32 0.94 8.07 -8.02
CA VAL A 32 0.38 6.78 -7.62
C VAL A 32 1.45 5.69 -7.67
N LEU A 33 2.33 5.72 -8.68
CA LEU A 33 3.45 4.80 -8.81
C LEU A 33 4.35 4.84 -7.58
N GLU A 34 4.84 6.02 -7.20
CA GLU A 34 5.71 6.22 -6.03
C GLU A 34 5.03 5.74 -4.74
N ASN A 35 3.72 5.99 -4.61
CA ASN A 35 2.97 5.58 -3.44
C ASN A 35 2.87 4.06 -3.29
N ILE A 36 2.75 3.31 -4.38
CA ILE A 36 2.75 1.83 -4.33
C ILE A 36 4.18 1.31 -4.18
N GLN A 37 5.13 1.86 -4.95
CA GLN A 37 6.56 1.55 -4.91
C GLN A 37 7.18 1.78 -3.54
N TYR A 38 6.58 2.61 -2.68
CA TYR A 38 7.01 2.74 -1.28
C TYR A 38 7.00 1.40 -0.49
N GLY A 39 6.33 0.35 -0.98
CA GLY A 39 6.40 -0.99 -0.42
C GLY A 39 7.76 -1.67 -0.64
N ASP A 40 8.40 -1.38 -1.77
CA ASP A 40 9.74 -1.83 -2.15
C ASP A 40 10.34 -0.82 -3.14
N LEU A 41 11.30 -0.01 -2.67
CA LEU A 41 11.88 1.09 -3.45
C LEU A 41 12.72 0.61 -4.65
N ASP A 42 13.14 -0.65 -4.64
CA ASP A 42 13.90 -1.27 -5.72
C ASP A 42 12.99 -1.95 -6.76
N ALA A 43 11.68 -2.02 -6.50
CA ALA A 43 10.72 -2.65 -7.40
C ALA A 43 10.56 -1.87 -8.71
N GLY A 44 10.61 -2.58 -9.84
CA GLY A 44 10.30 -2.00 -11.15
C GLY A 44 8.80 -1.75 -11.34
N SER A 45 8.46 -0.93 -12.35
CA SER A 45 7.08 -0.56 -12.64
C SER A 45 6.15 -1.75 -12.93
N GLU A 46 6.68 -2.85 -13.46
CA GLU A 46 5.89 -4.07 -13.70
C GLU A 46 5.39 -4.70 -12.39
N ALA A 47 6.27 -4.82 -11.38
CA ALA A 47 5.88 -5.34 -10.06
C ALA A 47 4.86 -4.42 -9.36
N VAL A 48 5.01 -3.10 -9.52
CA VAL A 48 4.02 -2.11 -9.04
C VAL A 48 2.66 -2.34 -9.70
N VAL A 49 2.62 -2.56 -11.01
CA VAL A 49 1.40 -2.82 -11.76
C VAL A 49 0.75 -4.14 -11.32
N ASP A 50 1.53 -5.17 -11.07
CA ASP A 50 1.00 -6.47 -10.64
C ASP A 50 0.47 -6.44 -9.20
N ALA A 51 1.16 -5.75 -8.29
CA ALA A 51 0.63 -5.47 -6.94
C ALA A 51 -0.67 -4.66 -7.01
N ALA A 52 -0.76 -3.70 -7.93
CA ALA A 52 -1.98 -2.90 -8.13
C ALA A 52 -3.15 -3.73 -8.70
N LYS A 53 -2.88 -4.70 -9.58
CA LYS A 53 -3.90 -5.64 -10.05
C LYS A 53 -4.37 -6.54 -8.91
N ALA A 54 -3.45 -7.10 -8.14
CA ALA A 54 -3.76 -7.97 -6.99
C ALA A 54 -4.59 -7.25 -5.91
N ALA A 55 -4.34 -5.96 -5.70
CA ALA A 55 -5.12 -5.12 -4.79
C ALA A 55 -6.40 -4.52 -5.40
N ASN A 56 -6.75 -4.88 -6.65
CA ASN A 56 -7.91 -4.35 -7.38
C ASN A 56 -7.92 -2.81 -7.52
N CYS A 57 -6.75 -2.19 -7.66
CA CYS A 57 -6.64 -0.75 -7.93
C CYS A 57 -6.23 -0.40 -9.36
N HIS A 58 -5.68 -1.34 -10.13
CA HIS A 58 -5.23 -1.09 -11.50
C HIS A 58 -6.27 -0.37 -12.37
N ALA A 59 -7.53 -0.84 -12.37
CA ALA A 59 -8.58 -0.31 -13.24
C ALA A 59 -8.86 1.19 -13.00
N PHE A 60 -8.96 1.62 -11.73
CA PHE A 60 -9.21 3.05 -11.46
C PHE A 60 -7.95 3.89 -11.67
N ILE A 61 -6.77 3.35 -11.35
CA ILE A 61 -5.50 4.05 -11.57
C ILE A 61 -5.32 4.33 -13.06
N SER A 62 -5.55 3.32 -13.92
CA SER A 62 -5.47 3.47 -15.38
C SER A 62 -6.53 4.40 -15.97
N ALA A 63 -7.61 4.69 -15.23
CA ALA A 63 -8.64 5.64 -15.64
C ALA A 63 -8.33 7.09 -15.24
N LEU A 64 -7.29 7.33 -14.42
CA LEU A 64 -6.82 8.67 -14.10
C LEU A 64 -6.18 9.34 -15.33
N PRO A 65 -6.21 10.68 -15.45
CA PRO A 65 -5.68 11.39 -16.63
C PRO A 65 -4.22 11.06 -16.99
N GLU A 66 -3.37 10.82 -15.97
CA GLU A 66 -1.96 10.47 -16.14
C GLU A 66 -1.65 9.03 -15.67
N GLY A 67 -2.69 8.21 -15.47
CA GLY A 67 -2.52 6.84 -15.03
C GLY A 67 -1.74 6.74 -13.71
N TYR A 68 -0.67 5.94 -13.72
CA TYR A 68 0.23 5.75 -12.57
C TYR A 68 1.07 7.00 -12.24
N ASP A 69 1.28 7.91 -13.20
CA ASP A 69 2.02 9.16 -13.00
C ASP A 69 1.16 10.27 -12.38
N SER A 70 -0.16 10.01 -12.23
CA SER A 70 -1.08 10.94 -11.58
C SER A 70 -0.60 11.27 -10.17
N HIS A 71 -0.46 12.56 -9.89
CA HIS A 71 -0.07 13.03 -8.56
C HIS A 71 -1.23 12.90 -7.58
N VAL A 72 -0.97 12.37 -6.38
CA VAL A 72 -1.87 12.22 -5.24
C VAL A 72 -1.33 12.96 -4.02
N GLY A 73 -2.13 13.02 -2.95
CA GLY A 73 -1.80 13.74 -1.71
C GLY A 73 -2.60 15.04 -1.57
N GLU A 74 -2.07 16.02 -0.85
CA GLU A 74 -2.81 17.25 -0.49
C GLU A 74 -3.19 18.11 -1.70
N ARG A 75 -2.38 18.08 -2.77
CA ARG A 75 -2.57 18.88 -3.99
C ARG A 75 -2.81 18.05 -5.26
N GLY A 76 -2.94 16.73 -5.10
CA GLY A 76 -3.12 15.80 -6.21
C GLY A 76 -4.58 15.49 -6.52
N VAL A 77 -4.79 14.46 -7.35
CA VAL A 77 -6.11 13.89 -7.61
C VAL A 77 -6.73 13.40 -6.29
N LYS A 78 -8.01 13.69 -6.11
CA LYS A 78 -8.75 13.25 -4.93
C LYS A 78 -9.17 11.80 -5.12
N LEU A 79 -8.65 10.94 -4.27
CA LEU A 79 -9.06 9.54 -4.16
C LEU A 79 -10.03 9.35 -3.00
N SER A 80 -11.03 8.51 -3.22
CA SER A 80 -11.92 8.03 -2.16
C SER A 80 -11.14 7.26 -1.10
N VAL A 81 -11.75 7.07 0.07
CA VAL A 81 -11.14 6.26 1.15
C VAL A 81 -10.87 4.84 0.67
N GLY A 82 -11.81 4.21 -0.04
CA GLY A 82 -11.65 2.86 -0.59
C GLY A 82 -10.52 2.76 -1.63
N GLU A 83 -10.33 3.77 -2.48
CA GLU A 83 -9.20 3.81 -3.42
C GLU A 83 -7.85 3.95 -2.71
N LYS A 84 -7.76 4.84 -1.71
CA LYS A 84 -6.56 4.96 -0.86
C LYS A 84 -6.25 3.65 -0.14
N GLN A 85 -7.30 2.96 0.33
CA GLN A 85 -7.16 1.67 1.00
C GLN A 85 -6.61 0.61 0.06
N ARG A 86 -7.12 0.51 -1.18
CA ARG A 86 -6.58 -0.41 -2.18
C ARG A 86 -5.13 -0.08 -2.57
N ILE A 87 -4.74 1.20 -2.61
CA ILE A 87 -3.33 1.59 -2.77
C ILE A 87 -2.48 1.15 -1.58
N SER A 88 -2.98 1.29 -0.35
CA SER A 88 -2.28 0.81 0.85
C SER A 88 -2.12 -0.72 0.86
N ILE A 89 -3.13 -1.46 0.35
CA ILE A 89 -3.04 -2.90 0.17
C ILE A 89 -1.99 -3.24 -0.90
N ALA A 90 -1.99 -2.54 -2.05
CA ALA A 90 -0.98 -2.75 -3.09
C ALA A 90 0.44 -2.53 -2.55
N ARG A 91 0.66 -1.51 -1.72
CA ARG A 91 1.93 -1.26 -1.03
C ARG A 91 2.33 -2.42 -0.11
N ALA A 92 1.38 -2.95 0.65
CA ALA A 92 1.62 -4.09 1.55
C ALA A 92 1.92 -5.39 0.79
N LEU A 93 1.25 -5.62 -0.34
CA LEU A 93 1.49 -6.75 -1.25
C LEU A 93 2.85 -6.63 -1.93
N LEU A 94 3.23 -5.43 -2.39
CA LEU A 94 4.54 -5.21 -3.02
C LEU A 94 5.69 -5.47 -2.03
N LYS A 95 5.52 -5.08 -0.77
CA LYS A 95 6.50 -5.35 0.28
C LYS A 95 6.70 -6.85 0.56
N ASP A 96 5.69 -7.67 0.29
CA ASP A 96 5.69 -9.14 0.46
C ASP A 96 6.30 -9.63 1.78
N ALA A 97 5.99 -8.94 2.88
CA ALA A 97 6.47 -9.32 4.19
C ALA A 97 5.71 -10.55 4.73
N PRO A 98 6.39 -11.46 5.46
CA PRO A 98 5.78 -12.71 5.95
C PRO A 98 4.66 -12.48 6.97
N ILE A 99 4.62 -11.32 7.61
CA ILE A 99 3.57 -10.95 8.57
C ILE A 99 2.82 -9.74 8.02
N LEU A 100 1.52 -9.91 7.79
CA LEU A 100 0.61 -8.83 7.39
C LEU A 100 -0.30 -8.46 8.54
N ILE A 101 -0.31 -7.17 8.91
CA ILE A 101 -1.23 -6.60 9.89
C ILE A 101 -2.29 -5.79 9.14
N LEU A 102 -3.55 -6.17 9.32
CA LEU A 102 -4.72 -5.46 8.82
C LEU A 102 -5.41 -4.78 10.01
N ASP A 103 -5.19 -3.48 10.16
CA ASP A 103 -5.77 -2.72 11.26
C ASP A 103 -7.14 -2.17 10.83
N GLU A 104 -8.22 -2.79 11.33
CA GLU A 104 -9.62 -2.50 11.00
C GLU A 104 -9.93 -2.38 9.48
N ALA A 105 -9.28 -3.20 8.65
CA ALA A 105 -9.38 -3.12 7.18
C ALA A 105 -10.78 -3.39 6.57
N THR A 106 -11.81 -3.60 7.39
CA THR A 106 -13.19 -3.89 6.95
C THR A 106 -14.24 -2.89 7.46
N ALA A 107 -13.85 -1.81 8.16
CA ALA A 107 -14.82 -0.84 8.69
C ALA A 107 -15.55 -0.01 7.61
N SER A 108 -15.04 -0.02 6.37
CA SER A 108 -15.54 0.80 5.24
C SER A 108 -16.36 0.03 4.20
N VAL A 109 -16.71 -1.23 4.44
CA VAL A 109 -17.66 -1.94 3.57
C VAL A 109 -19.07 -1.50 3.96
N ASP A 110 -19.60 -0.50 3.28
CA ASP A 110 -21.03 -0.17 3.32
C ASP A 110 -21.83 -1.45 3.04
N THR A 111 -22.56 -1.93 4.05
CA THR A 111 -23.62 -2.93 3.88
C THR A 111 -24.94 -2.20 3.68
N VAL A 112 -25.15 -1.58 2.51
CA VAL A 112 -26.49 -1.20 2.01
C VAL A 112 -26.56 -1.38 0.50
#